data_AF-A0A290Z0P5-F1
#
_entry.id   AF-A0A290Z0P5-F1
#
_cell.length_a   1.000
_cell.length_b   1.000
_cell.length_c   1.000
_cell.angle_alpha   90.00
_cell.angle_beta   90.00
_cell.angle_gamma   90.00
#
_symmetry.space_group_name_H-M   'P 1'
#
loop_
_entity.id
_entity.type
_entity.pdbx_description
1 polymer ?
#
loop_
_entity_poly.entity_id
_entity_poly.type
_entity_poly.pdbx_seq_one_letter_code
_entity_poly.pdbx_strand_id
1 'polypeptide(L)'
;MSNLSERFVLDATILNHMARIDRLDVLSELLASDECFTTLVVLDELRAGEKFCPELGQVPQQTWLKTSLSSAMVADDDYISAMRKWESRIGASMRNRGECSVFALAELLPAVAITDDSQATRVARASGLEDVHGTVWLLSRACRLGKTTVRQVEIMVDALEGAGMRLPCTGASYEAYAQKHGLLFVA
;
A
#
# COMPACT_ATOMS: atom_id res chain seq x y z
N MET A 1 15.44 19.41 9.80
CA MET A 1 14.18 19.02 9.13
C MET A 1 13.60 17.90 9.97
N SER A 2 12.46 18.14 10.62
CA SER A 2 11.81 17.16 11.50
C SER A 2 11.53 15.89 10.70
N ASN A 3 12.15 14.78 11.12
CA ASN A 3 11.93 13.45 10.57
C ASN A 3 10.55 12.98 11.06
N LEU A 4 9.48 13.53 10.47
CA LEU A 4 8.11 13.13 10.80
C LEU A 4 7.89 11.74 10.23
N SER A 5 7.77 10.77 11.13
CA SER A 5 7.26 9.44 10.82
C SER A 5 5.89 9.59 10.15
N GLU A 6 5.75 9.08 8.93
CA GLU A 6 4.46 9.04 8.23
C GLU A 6 3.72 7.76 8.62
N ARG A 7 2.39 7.78 8.47
CA ARG A 7 1.57 6.57 8.62
C ARG A 7 1.18 6.06 7.25
N PHE A 8 1.27 4.76 7.04
CA PHE A 8 0.82 4.10 5.82
C PHE A 8 -0.28 3.09 6.14
N VAL A 9 -1.30 3.02 5.29
CA VAL A 9 -2.23 1.89 5.27
C VAL A 9 -2.03 1.12 3.98
N LEU A 10 -1.50 -0.09 4.09
CA LEU A 10 -1.13 -0.94 2.97
C LEU A 10 -2.28 -1.88 2.59
N ASP A 11 -2.67 -1.84 1.32
CA ASP A 11 -3.64 -2.74 0.71
C ASP A 11 -3.05 -4.13 0.41
N ALA A 12 -3.94 -5.09 0.10
CA ALA A 12 -3.59 -6.45 -0.30
C ALA A 12 -2.63 -6.46 -1.49
N THR A 13 -2.79 -5.56 -2.47
CA THR A 13 -2.02 -5.62 -3.72
C THR A 13 -0.50 -5.57 -3.48
N ILE A 14 0.00 -4.58 -2.73
CA ILE A 14 1.43 -4.44 -2.44
C ILE A 14 1.93 -5.58 -1.54
N LEU A 15 1.17 -5.93 -0.49
CA LEU A 15 1.56 -6.98 0.45
C LEU A 15 1.64 -8.35 -0.23
N ASN A 16 0.68 -8.66 -1.11
CA ASN A 16 0.62 -9.89 -1.88
C ASN A 16 1.83 -10.02 -2.80
N HIS A 17 2.12 -9.00 -3.61
CA HIS A 17 3.21 -9.10 -4.58
C HIS A 17 4.58 -9.07 -3.92
N MET A 18 4.78 -8.30 -2.85
CA MET A 18 6.03 -8.31 -2.08
C MET A 18 6.27 -9.66 -1.39
N ALA A 19 5.21 -10.33 -0.90
CA ALA A 19 5.32 -11.69 -0.40
C ALA A 19 5.71 -12.69 -1.50
N ARG A 20 5.07 -12.60 -2.68
CA ARG A 20 5.31 -13.49 -3.82
C ARG A 20 6.72 -13.43 -4.39
N ILE A 21 7.39 -12.29 -4.27
CA ILE A 21 8.78 -12.13 -4.70
C ILE A 21 9.78 -12.30 -3.54
N ASP A 22 9.31 -12.71 -2.35
CA ASP A 22 10.11 -12.89 -1.15
C ASP A 22 10.88 -11.60 -0.75
N ARG A 23 10.16 -10.47 -0.70
CA ARG A 23 10.72 -9.13 -0.41
C ARG A 23 9.97 -8.35 0.68
N LEU A 24 9.21 -9.01 1.54
CA LEU A 24 8.57 -8.34 2.69
C LEU A 24 9.60 -7.73 3.64
N ASP A 25 10.78 -8.34 3.75
CA ASP A 25 11.95 -7.81 4.47
C ASP A 25 12.39 -6.47 3.89
N VAL A 26 12.57 -6.38 2.57
CA VAL A 26 12.93 -5.13 1.90
C VAL A 26 11.84 -4.08 2.08
N LEU A 27 10.56 -4.44 1.94
CA LEU A 27 9.46 -3.51 2.21
C LEU A 27 9.55 -2.94 3.63
N SER A 28 9.82 -3.80 4.61
CA SER A 28 9.97 -3.40 6.02
C SER A 28 11.13 -2.44 6.24
N GLU A 29 12.27 -2.65 5.58
CA GLU A 29 13.44 -1.78 5.65
C GLU A 29 13.16 -0.41 5.02
N LEU A 30 12.51 -0.38 3.85
CA LEU A 30 12.12 0.87 3.19
C LEU A 30 11.14 1.69 4.05
N LEU A 31 10.38 1.04 4.91
CA LEU A 31 9.37 1.65 5.77
C LEU A 31 9.77 1.73 7.26
N ALA A 32 11.02 1.42 7.61
CA ALA A 32 11.44 1.28 9.01
C ALA A 32 11.29 2.55 9.88
N SER A 33 11.16 3.73 9.27
CA SER A 33 10.94 5.00 9.97
C SER A 33 9.46 5.40 10.06
N ASP A 34 8.56 4.60 9.48
CA ASP A 34 7.16 4.93 9.25
C ASP A 34 6.27 3.96 10.05
N GLU A 35 5.08 4.40 10.47
CA GLU A 35 4.10 3.50 11.09
C GLU A 35 3.24 2.84 10.01
N CYS A 36 3.36 1.53 9.87
CA CYS A 36 2.64 0.81 8.83
C CYS A 36 1.46 0.05 9.41
N PHE A 37 0.32 0.17 8.75
CA PHE A 37 -0.92 -0.47 9.08
C PHE A 37 -1.44 -1.27 7.90
N THR A 38 -2.26 -2.28 8.19
CA THR A 38 -3.21 -2.86 7.25
C THR A 38 -4.52 -3.15 7.97
N THR A 39 -5.50 -3.70 7.28
CA THR A 39 -6.81 -4.02 7.86
C THR A 39 -7.00 -5.52 7.99
N LEU A 40 -7.87 -5.94 8.92
CA LEU A 40 -8.24 -7.34 9.03
C LEU A 40 -8.89 -7.88 7.74
N VAL A 41 -9.64 -7.05 7.03
CA VAL A 41 -10.25 -7.41 5.74
C VAL A 41 -9.17 -7.78 4.73
N VAL A 42 -8.10 -6.98 4.65
CA VAL A 42 -6.93 -7.26 3.79
C VAL A 42 -6.21 -8.54 4.25
N LEU A 43 -5.98 -8.72 5.56
CA LEU A 43 -5.34 -9.95 6.05
C LEU A 43 -6.17 -11.21 5.75
N ASP A 44 -7.49 -11.14 5.86
CA ASP A 44 -8.38 -12.26 5.56
C ASP A 44 -8.39 -12.58 4.05
N GLU A 45 -8.29 -11.57 3.19
CA GLU A 45 -8.09 -11.75 1.74
C GLU A 45 -6.77 -12.48 1.45
N LEU A 46 -5.67 -12.03 2.05
CA LEU A 46 -4.35 -12.65 1.86
C LEU A 46 -4.32 -14.10 2.38
N ARG A 47 -4.91 -14.37 3.55
CA ARG A 47 -5.07 -15.73 4.09
C ARG A 47 -5.90 -16.61 3.16
N ALA A 48 -6.98 -16.09 2.58
CA ALA A 48 -7.77 -16.83 1.61
C ALA A 48 -6.98 -17.17 0.32
N GLY A 49 -5.99 -16.34 -0.02
CA GLY A 49 -5.05 -16.58 -1.12
C GLY A 49 -3.96 -17.60 -0.82
N GLU A 50 -3.66 -17.88 0.45
CA GLU A 50 -2.54 -18.73 0.89
C GLU A 50 -2.60 -20.15 0.28
N LYS A 51 -3.80 -20.68 0.07
CA LYS A 51 -4.03 -21.97 -0.61
C LYS A 51 -3.47 -22.04 -2.04
N PHE A 52 -3.28 -20.90 -2.68
CA PHE A 52 -2.71 -20.79 -4.03
C PHE A 52 -1.29 -20.24 -4.03
N CYS A 53 -0.89 -19.55 -2.96
CA CYS A 53 0.40 -18.90 -2.80
C CYS A 53 0.80 -18.94 -1.32
N PRO A 54 1.54 -19.98 -0.88
CA PRO A 54 1.90 -20.17 0.52
C PRO A 54 2.70 -19.00 1.12
N GLU A 55 3.43 -18.25 0.29
CA GLU A 55 4.22 -17.08 0.70
C GLU A 55 3.35 -15.99 1.35
N LEU A 56 2.05 -15.93 1.03
CA LEU A 56 1.11 -14.99 1.67
C LEU A 56 0.95 -15.22 3.18
N GLY A 57 1.20 -16.45 3.65
CA GLY A 57 1.20 -16.78 5.08
C GLY A 57 2.23 -16.02 5.90
N GLN A 58 3.23 -15.40 5.25
CA GLN A 58 4.25 -14.57 5.90
C GLN A 58 3.74 -13.17 6.27
N VAL A 59 2.72 -12.63 5.58
CA VAL A 59 2.24 -11.25 5.79
C VAL A 59 1.69 -11.03 7.20
N PRO A 60 0.81 -11.90 7.74
CA PRO A 60 0.29 -11.71 9.10
C PRO A 60 1.35 -11.87 10.21
N GLN A 61 2.54 -12.39 9.88
CA GLN A 61 3.64 -12.61 10.81
C GLN A 61 4.56 -11.38 10.92
N GLN A 62 4.35 -10.37 10.08
CA GLN A 62 5.17 -9.16 10.04
C GLN A 62 4.89 -8.26 11.24
N THR A 63 5.83 -8.16 12.17
CA THR A 63 5.69 -7.36 13.40
C THR A 63 5.69 -5.84 13.16
N TRP A 64 6.22 -5.39 12.02
CA TRP A 64 6.22 -3.99 11.61
C TRP A 64 4.86 -3.52 11.05
N LEU A 65 3.96 -4.47 10.73
CA LEU A 65 2.65 -4.18 10.15
C LEU A 65 1.55 -4.30 11.23
N LYS A 66 1.04 -3.15 11.67
CA LYS A 66 -0.02 -3.06 12.67
C LYS A 66 -1.40 -3.31 12.04
N THR A 67 -2.36 -3.77 12.84
CA THR A 67 -3.77 -3.87 12.43
C THR A 67 -4.64 -2.85 13.15
N SER A 68 -5.79 -2.50 12.57
CA SER A 68 -6.76 -1.58 13.18
C SER A 68 -7.16 -1.99 14.60
N LEU A 69 -7.41 -3.29 14.85
CA LEU A 69 -7.73 -3.79 16.21
C LEU A 69 -6.58 -3.66 17.20
N SER A 70 -5.34 -3.88 16.75
CA SER A 70 -4.17 -3.77 17.64
C SER A 70 -3.81 -2.33 18.02
N SER A 71 -4.38 -1.35 17.32
CA SER A 71 -3.89 0.02 17.41
C SER A 71 -4.50 0.82 18.56
N ALA A 72 -5.66 0.45 19.12
CA ALA A 72 -6.45 1.26 20.09
C ALA A 72 -6.68 2.75 19.70
N MET A 73 -6.28 3.14 18.48
CA MET A 73 -6.26 4.51 17.98
C MET A 73 -7.56 4.89 17.27
N VAL A 74 -8.36 3.89 16.89
CA VAL A 74 -9.61 4.05 16.17
C VAL A 74 -10.70 3.28 16.91
N ALA A 75 -11.82 3.93 17.20
CA ALA A 75 -12.98 3.28 17.77
C ALA A 75 -13.71 2.42 16.71
N ASP A 76 -14.22 1.26 17.13
CA ASP A 76 -14.89 0.31 16.22
C ASP A 76 -16.08 0.95 15.48
N ASP A 77 -16.89 1.76 16.18
CA ASP A 77 -18.05 2.42 15.58
C ASP A 77 -17.66 3.44 14.50
N ASP A 78 -16.58 4.19 14.72
CA ASP A 78 -16.04 5.14 13.73
C ASP A 78 -15.53 4.39 12.50
N TYR A 79 -14.80 3.29 12.72
CA TYR A 79 -14.31 2.44 11.64
C TYR A 79 -15.45 1.82 10.82
N ILE A 80 -16.49 1.30 11.47
CA ILE A 80 -17.68 0.74 10.80
C ILE A 80 -18.40 1.83 9.98
N SER A 81 -18.54 3.03 10.54
CA SER A 81 -19.17 4.17 9.85
C SER A 81 -18.38 4.58 8.61
N ALA A 82 -17.05 4.76 8.74
CA ALA A 82 -16.17 5.10 7.62
C ALA A 82 -16.15 4.00 6.55
N MET A 83 -16.15 2.73 6.95
CA MET A 83 -16.18 1.59 6.03
C MET A 83 -17.46 1.57 5.20
N ARG A 84 -18.64 1.75 5.83
CA ARG A 84 -19.93 1.87 5.11
C ARG A 84 -19.95 3.04 4.14
N LYS A 85 -19.36 4.17 4.53
CA LYS A 85 -19.22 5.34 3.65
C LYS A 85 -18.42 4.99 2.40
N TRP A 86 -17.28 4.32 2.54
CA TRP A 86 -16.46 3.93 1.39
C TRP A 86 -17.10 2.83 0.54
N GLU A 87 -17.78 1.86 1.15
CA GLU A 87 -18.58 0.87 0.42
C GLU A 87 -19.68 1.51 -0.41
N SER A 88 -20.32 2.59 0.08
CA SER A 88 -21.34 3.32 -0.70
C SER A 88 -20.77 4.08 -1.91
N ARG A 89 -19.48 4.43 -1.88
CA ARG A 89 -18.80 5.21 -2.92
C ARG A 89 -18.15 4.33 -3.98
N ILE A 90 -17.47 3.27 -3.55
CA ILE A 90 -16.69 2.36 -4.42
C ILE A 90 -17.51 1.13 -4.82
N GLY A 91 -18.50 0.78 -3.99
CA GLY A 91 -19.35 -0.40 -4.14
C GLY A 91 -18.97 -1.49 -3.15
N ALA A 92 -19.97 -2.14 -2.53
CA ALA A 92 -19.81 -3.16 -1.49
C ALA A 92 -19.50 -4.58 -2.02
N SER A 93 -18.99 -4.70 -3.25
CA SER A 93 -18.63 -6.01 -3.81
C SER A 93 -17.44 -6.60 -3.06
N MET A 94 -17.32 -7.93 -2.96
CA MET A 94 -16.19 -8.58 -2.27
C MET A 94 -14.83 -8.08 -2.76
N ARG A 95 -14.72 -7.79 -4.06
CA ARG A 95 -13.50 -7.28 -4.67
C ARG A 95 -13.06 -5.91 -4.12
N ASN A 96 -13.99 -5.07 -3.72
CA ASN A 96 -13.72 -3.69 -3.31
C ASN A 96 -13.57 -3.52 -1.79
N ARG A 97 -13.82 -4.60 -1.03
CA ARG A 97 -13.89 -4.52 0.44
C ARG A 97 -12.52 -4.20 1.05
N GLY A 98 -11.44 -4.69 0.45
CA GLY A 98 -10.06 -4.37 0.87
C GLY A 98 -9.72 -2.90 0.70
N GLU A 99 -10.05 -2.31 -0.45
CA GLU A 99 -9.82 -0.89 -0.69
C GLU A 99 -10.70 -0.02 0.20
N CYS A 100 -11.97 -0.40 0.39
CA CYS A 100 -12.88 0.31 1.30
C CYS A 100 -12.38 0.31 2.75
N SER A 101 -11.85 -0.82 3.23
CA SER A 101 -11.30 -0.91 4.58
C SER A 101 -10.01 -0.09 4.73
N VAL A 102 -9.12 -0.13 3.73
CA VAL A 102 -7.89 0.66 3.69
C VAL A 102 -8.20 2.17 3.73
N PHE A 103 -9.12 2.65 2.90
CA PHE A 103 -9.50 4.05 2.88
C PHE A 103 -10.24 4.49 4.15
N ALA A 104 -11.07 3.63 4.73
CA ALA A 104 -11.70 3.91 6.01
C ALA A 104 -10.64 4.12 7.10
N LEU A 105 -9.63 3.25 7.17
CA LEU A 105 -8.56 3.37 8.14
C LEU A 105 -7.65 4.58 7.86
N ALA A 106 -7.31 4.85 6.60
CA ALA A 106 -6.48 5.99 6.19
C ALA A 106 -7.17 7.36 6.32
N GLU A 107 -8.49 7.38 6.46
CA GLU A 107 -9.22 8.58 6.81
C GLU A 107 -9.22 8.84 8.31
N LEU A 108 -9.41 7.78 9.11
CA LEU A 108 -9.50 7.88 10.57
C LEU A 108 -8.12 8.04 11.22
N LEU A 109 -7.10 7.42 10.63
CA LEU A 109 -5.71 7.69 10.88
C LEU A 109 -5.24 8.64 9.78
N PRO A 110 -4.76 9.86 10.05
CA PRO A 110 -4.20 10.73 9.01
C PRO A 110 -2.95 10.07 8.42
N ALA A 111 -3.17 9.21 7.43
CA ALA A 111 -2.24 8.23 6.91
C ALA A 111 -2.39 8.15 5.39
N VAL A 112 -1.29 7.79 4.73
CA VAL A 112 -1.25 7.61 3.30
C VAL A 112 -1.75 6.21 2.95
N ALA A 113 -2.82 6.12 2.17
CA ALA A 113 -3.31 4.83 1.65
C ALA A 113 -2.45 4.38 0.45
N ILE A 114 -1.96 3.14 0.50
CA ILE A 114 -1.20 2.54 -0.60
C ILE A 114 -2.03 1.45 -1.28
N THR A 115 -2.49 1.71 -2.50
CA THR A 115 -3.20 0.77 -3.38
C THR A 115 -2.92 1.07 -4.84
N ASP A 116 -2.89 0.04 -5.68
CA ASP A 116 -2.71 0.15 -7.13
C ASP A 116 -4.04 0.01 -7.90
N ASP A 117 -5.19 -0.06 -7.22
CA ASP A 117 -6.49 -0.01 -7.90
C ASP A 117 -6.80 1.43 -8.37
N SER A 118 -6.68 1.62 -9.68
CA SER A 118 -6.89 2.92 -10.32
C SER A 118 -8.34 3.44 -10.23
N GLN A 119 -9.34 2.56 -10.11
CA GLN A 119 -10.73 2.98 -9.98
C GLN A 119 -11.02 3.42 -8.55
N ALA A 120 -10.62 2.62 -7.57
CA ALA A 120 -10.74 2.93 -6.16
C ALA A 120 -9.99 4.23 -5.82
N THR A 121 -8.75 4.40 -6.32
CA THR A 121 -7.96 5.63 -6.15
C THR A 121 -8.67 6.86 -6.71
N ARG A 122 -9.29 6.75 -7.90
CA ARG A 122 -10.04 7.87 -8.50
C ARG A 122 -11.24 8.26 -7.64
N VAL A 123 -12.00 7.28 -7.17
CA VAL A 123 -13.16 7.51 -6.30
C VAL A 123 -12.72 8.12 -4.96
N ALA A 124 -11.63 7.63 -4.38
CA ALA A 124 -11.09 8.13 -3.12
C ALA A 124 -10.74 9.61 -3.18
N ARG A 125 -9.93 10.00 -4.18
CA ARG A 125 -9.53 11.39 -4.41
C ARG A 125 -10.72 12.30 -4.73
N ALA A 126 -11.64 11.85 -5.57
CA ALA A 126 -12.87 12.60 -5.87
C ALA A 126 -13.77 12.79 -4.63
N SER A 127 -13.59 11.96 -3.60
CA SER A 127 -14.37 11.99 -2.37
C SER A 127 -13.62 12.59 -1.17
N GLY A 128 -12.48 13.24 -1.42
CA GLY A 128 -11.72 14.03 -0.44
C GLY A 128 -10.56 13.31 0.27
N LEU A 129 -10.25 12.06 -0.09
CA LEU A 129 -9.05 11.38 0.43
C LEU A 129 -7.90 11.62 -0.56
N GLU A 130 -7.08 12.63 -0.28
CA GLU A 130 -6.05 13.11 -1.20
C GLU A 130 -4.78 12.24 -1.20
N ASP A 131 -4.37 11.79 0.00
CA ASP A 131 -3.16 10.99 0.22
C ASP A 131 -3.36 9.49 -0.10
N VAL A 132 -3.71 9.21 -1.36
CA VAL A 132 -3.84 7.85 -1.90
C VAL A 132 -2.84 7.68 -3.02
N HIS A 133 -1.97 6.67 -2.92
CA HIS A 133 -0.87 6.44 -3.85
C HIS A 133 -0.69 4.95 -4.16
N GLY A 134 -0.01 4.64 -5.26
CA GLY A 134 0.33 3.28 -5.65
C GLY A 134 1.76 2.88 -5.28
N THR A 135 2.11 1.63 -5.58
CA THR A 135 3.42 1.04 -5.26
C THR A 135 4.59 1.82 -5.85
N VAL A 136 4.48 2.29 -7.10
CA VAL A 136 5.56 3.08 -7.72
C VAL A 136 5.83 4.37 -6.96
N TRP A 137 4.80 5.05 -6.46
CA TRP A 137 4.99 6.26 -5.64
C TRP A 137 5.71 5.93 -4.33
N LEU A 138 5.36 4.80 -3.68
CA LEU A 138 5.99 4.36 -2.44
C LEU A 138 7.48 4.06 -2.63
N LEU A 139 7.82 3.33 -3.70
CA LEU A 139 9.21 3.03 -4.04
C LEU A 139 10.00 4.29 -4.42
N SER A 140 9.41 5.22 -5.17
CA SER A 140 10.02 6.51 -5.47
C SER A 140 10.22 7.36 -4.21
N ARG A 141 9.29 7.33 -3.25
CA ARG A 141 9.47 7.98 -1.95
C ARG A 141 10.69 7.42 -1.24
N ALA A 142 10.85 6.10 -1.17
CA ALA A 142 12.01 5.49 -0.55
C ALA A 142 13.33 5.92 -1.23
N CYS A 143 13.32 6.07 -2.55
CA CYS A 143 14.45 6.62 -3.30
C CYS A 143 14.76 8.08 -2.94
N ARG A 144 13.74 8.94 -2.83
CA ARG A 144 13.90 10.35 -2.41
C ARG A 144 14.43 10.46 -0.98
N LEU A 145 14.08 9.52 -0.11
CA LEU A 145 14.59 9.43 1.26
C LEU A 145 15.98 8.79 1.37
N GLY A 146 16.60 8.39 0.25
CA GLY A 146 17.92 7.75 0.23
C GLY A 146 17.95 6.33 0.82
N LYS A 147 16.79 5.69 1.00
CA LYS A 147 16.67 4.32 1.51
C LYS A 147 16.93 3.25 0.45
N THR A 148 16.85 3.64 -0.82
CA THR A 148 17.11 2.79 -1.97
C THR A 148 17.61 3.64 -3.14
N THR A 149 18.17 2.99 -4.15
CA THR A 149 18.64 3.63 -5.39
C THR A 149 17.61 3.46 -6.50
N VAL A 150 17.66 4.33 -7.51
CA VAL A 150 16.85 4.20 -8.74
C VAL A 150 16.99 2.78 -9.31
N ARG A 151 18.23 2.29 -9.43
CA ARG A 151 18.52 0.95 -9.96
C ARG A 151 17.86 -0.18 -9.16
N GLN A 152 17.83 -0.09 -7.84
CA GLN A 152 17.16 -1.08 -7.00
C GLN A 152 15.64 -1.02 -7.17
N VAL A 153 15.05 0.17 -7.35
CA VAL A 153 13.62 0.31 -7.65
C VAL A 153 13.28 -0.29 -9.02
N GLU A 154 14.09 -0.07 -10.05
CA GLU A 154 13.87 -0.70 -11.37
C GLU A 154 13.80 -2.22 -11.26
N ILE A 155 14.76 -2.83 -10.55
CA ILE A 155 14.80 -4.27 -10.31
C ILE A 155 13.53 -4.74 -9.55
N MET A 156 13.09 -3.96 -8.56
CA MET A 156 11.87 -4.27 -7.81
C MET A 156 10.62 -4.18 -8.69
N VAL A 157 10.52 -3.15 -9.54
CA VAL A 157 9.41 -2.97 -10.48
C VAL A 157 9.33 -4.14 -11.46
N ASP A 158 10.46 -4.55 -12.06
CA ASP A 158 10.51 -5.71 -12.95
C ASP A 158 10.12 -7.02 -12.22
N ALA A 159 10.56 -7.20 -10.97
CA ALA A 159 10.20 -8.37 -10.17
C ALA A 159 8.70 -8.41 -9.84
N LEU A 160 8.12 -7.27 -9.45
CA LEU A 160 6.70 -7.14 -9.15
C LEU A 160 5.84 -7.37 -10.40
N GLU A 161 6.23 -6.79 -11.54
CA GLU A 161 5.59 -7.03 -12.84
C GLU A 161 5.71 -8.50 -13.25
N GLY A 162 6.87 -9.12 -13.07
CA GLY A 162 7.11 -10.55 -13.31
C GLY A 162 6.24 -11.46 -12.44
N ALA A 163 5.88 -11.01 -11.24
CA ALA A 163 4.89 -11.66 -10.39
C ALA A 163 3.43 -11.36 -10.80
N GLY A 164 3.20 -10.59 -11.86
CA GLY A 164 1.86 -10.29 -12.38
C GLY A 164 1.22 -9.02 -11.81
N MET A 165 1.97 -8.19 -11.10
CA MET A 165 1.48 -6.88 -10.65
C MET A 165 1.29 -5.96 -11.85
N ARG A 166 0.14 -5.29 -11.92
CA ARG A 166 -0.11 -4.28 -12.97
C ARG A 166 0.45 -2.95 -12.51
N LEU A 167 1.63 -2.60 -13.02
CA LEU A 167 2.30 -1.34 -12.72
C LEU A 167 2.19 -0.36 -13.90
N PRO A 168 2.27 0.96 -13.65
CA PRO A 168 2.18 1.97 -14.71
C PRO A 168 3.47 2.11 -15.54
N CYS A 169 4.54 1.40 -15.15
CA CYS A 169 5.82 1.34 -15.81
C CYS A 169 6.51 0.00 -15.53
N THR A 170 7.47 -0.35 -16.39
CA THR A 170 8.43 -1.43 -16.18
C THR A 170 9.69 -0.90 -15.47
N GLY A 171 10.61 -1.75 -15.04
CA GLY A 171 11.89 -1.33 -14.50
C GLY A 171 12.67 -0.46 -15.51
N ALA A 172 12.72 -0.88 -16.77
CA ALA A 172 13.39 -0.11 -17.84
C ALA A 172 12.77 1.28 -18.12
N SER A 173 11.50 1.49 -17.77
CA SER A 173 10.81 2.77 -17.98
C SER A 173 10.53 3.54 -16.68
N TYR A 174 10.94 2.99 -15.53
CA TYR A 174 10.64 3.54 -14.21
C TYR A 174 11.18 4.96 -14.03
N GLU A 175 12.46 5.19 -14.32
CA GLU A 175 13.08 6.50 -14.05
C GLU A 175 12.39 7.61 -14.87
N ALA A 176 12.21 7.39 -16.17
CA ALA A 176 11.51 8.33 -17.04
C ALA A 176 10.04 8.55 -16.60
N TYR A 177 9.36 7.48 -16.18
CA TYR A 177 8.00 7.56 -15.64
C TYR A 177 7.97 8.40 -14.35
N ALA A 178 8.88 8.14 -13.42
CA ALA A 178 8.95 8.79 -12.13
C ALA A 178 9.26 10.28 -12.27
N GLN A 179 10.18 10.67 -13.15
CA GLN A 179 10.48 12.06 -13.46
C GLN A 179 9.28 12.77 -14.10
N LYS A 180 8.64 12.15 -15.10
CA LYS A 180 7.46 12.71 -15.78
C LYS A 180 6.32 13.03 -14.80
N HIS A 181 6.14 12.23 -13.76
CA HIS A 181 5.07 12.38 -12.78
C HIS A 181 5.53 13.06 -11.48
N GLY A 182 6.73 13.66 -11.45
CA GLY A 182 7.25 14.39 -10.27
C GLY A 182 7.53 13.49 -9.05
N LEU A 183 7.70 12.18 -9.26
CA LEU A 183 8.06 11.21 -8.22
C LEU A 183 9.57 11.20 -7.95
N LEU A 184 10.38 11.55 -8.95
CA LEU A 184 11.80 11.82 -8.81
C LEU A 184 12.10 13.19 -9.41
N PHE A 185 13.05 13.89 -8.81
CA PHE A 185 13.59 15.13 -9.35
C PHE A 185 14.97 14.83 -9.92
N VAL A 186 15.23 15.33 -11.12
CA VAL A 186 16.58 15.31 -11.69
C VAL A 186 17.45 16.20 -10.81
N ALA A 187 18.56 15.65 -10.31
CA ALA A 187 19.57 16.42 -9.57
C ALA A 187 20.29 17.40 -10.50
#